data_AF-A0A3G8Y8M8-F1
#
_entry.id   AF-A0A3G8Y8M8-F1
#
_cell.length_a   1.000
_cell.length_b   1.000
_cell.length_c   1.000
_cell.angle_alpha   90.00
_cell.angle_beta   90.00
_cell.angle_gamma   90.00
#
_symmetry.space_group_name_H-M   'P 1'
#
loop_
_entity.id
_entity.type
_entity.pdbx_description
1 polymer ?
#
loop_
_entity_poly.entity_id
_entity_poly.type
_entity_poly.pdbx_seq_one_letter_code
_entity_poly.pdbx_strand_id
1 'polypeptide(L)' 'MSQHGTSKTYQYIPLQNFELESDIDWSKSVNEVDQRLYSKYNLTEEEIEFIEESIKPM' A
#
# COMPACT_ATOMS: atom_id res chain seq x y z
N MET A 1 -13.80 -13.04 8.54
CA MET A 1 -14.73 -12.05 9.10
C MET A 1 -15.37 -11.30 7.94
N SER A 2 -16.65 -11.50 7.65
CA SER A 2 -17.33 -10.83 6.52
C SER A 2 -17.96 -9.53 7.03
N GLN A 3 -17.55 -8.38 6.50
CA GLN A 3 -18.19 -7.10 6.78
C GLN A 3 -19.42 -6.95 5.88
N HIS A 4 -20.61 -6.92 6.48
CA HIS A 4 -21.86 -6.63 5.77
C HIS A 4 -22.06 -5.11 5.65
N GLY A 5 -21.21 -4.44 4.88
CA GLY A 5 -21.44 -3.06 4.47
C GLY A 5 -22.23 -3.04 3.17
N THR A 6 -23.27 -2.20 3.09
CA THR A 6 -24.00 -1.97 1.84
C THR A 6 -23.09 -1.30 0.81
N SER A 7 -23.30 -1.57 -0.48
CA SER A 7 -22.50 -1.01 -1.60
C SER A 7 -22.36 0.53 -1.54
N LYS A 8 -23.37 1.23 -0.99
CA LYS A 8 -23.34 2.69 -0.71
C LYS A 8 -22.20 3.12 0.22
N THR A 9 -21.81 2.27 1.19
CA THR A 9 -20.76 2.57 2.15
C THR A 9 -19.37 2.47 1.51
N TYR A 10 -19.20 1.54 0.57
CA TYR A 10 -17.92 1.33 -0.12
C TYR A 10 -17.75 2.22 -1.37
N GLN A 11 -18.79 2.93 -1.83
CA GLN A 11 -18.75 3.80 -3.01
C GLN A 11 -17.71 4.94 -2.91
N TYR A 12 -17.43 5.43 -1.71
CA TYR A 12 -16.49 6.54 -1.48
C TYR A 12 -15.07 6.06 -1.22
N ILE A 13 -14.85 4.75 -1.19
CA ILE A 13 -13.52 4.20 -0.95
C ILE A 13 -12.79 4.22 -2.28
N PRO A 14 -11.69 4.96 -2.39
CA PRO A 14 -10.86 4.91 -3.58
C PRO A 14 -10.37 3.47 -3.75
N LEU A 15 -10.89 2.79 -4.78
CA LEU A 15 -10.39 1.48 -5.17
C LEU A 15 -9.01 1.70 -5.78
N GLN A 16 -7.99 1.31 -5.03
CA GLN A 16 -6.63 1.35 -5.54
C GLN A 16 -6.50 0.35 -6.69
N ASN A 17 -6.00 0.83 -7.82
CA ASN A 17 -5.72 -0.04 -8.95
C ASN A 17 -4.43 -0.82 -8.66
N PHE A 18 -4.51 -2.15 -8.74
CA PHE A 18 -3.39 -3.08 -8.57
C PHE A 18 -2.95 -3.65 -9.92
N GLU A 19 -3.37 -3.06 -11.04
CA GLU A 19 -2.92 -3.46 -12.37
C GLU A 19 -1.41 -3.30 -12.52
N LEU A 20 -0.82 -4.20 -13.32
CA LEU A 20 0.62 -4.23 -13.63
C LEU A 20 1.10 -2.97 -14.39
N GLU A 21 0.17 -2.24 -15.01
CA GLU A 21 0.41 -0.94 -15.65
C GLU A 21 0.39 0.23 -14.65
N SER A 22 0.05 -0.03 -13.39
CA SER A 22 0.21 0.95 -12.32
C SER A 22 1.71 1.22 -12.11
N ASP A 23 2.03 2.45 -11.71
CA ASP A 23 3.40 2.97 -11.40
C ASP A 23 4.33 2.03 -10.60
N ILE A 24 3.78 0.99 -9.97
CA ILE A 24 4.48 0.08 -9.08
C ILE A 24 4.35 -1.34 -9.63
N ASP A 25 5.50 -1.90 -10.00
CA ASP A 25 5.65 -3.28 -10.44
C ASP A 25 5.62 -4.24 -9.23
N TRP A 26 4.43 -4.79 -8.95
CA TRP A 26 4.18 -5.68 -7.80
C TRP A 26 4.83 -7.06 -7.93
N SER A 27 5.47 -7.38 -9.06
CA SER A 27 6.25 -8.62 -9.25
C SER A 27 7.66 -8.54 -8.66
N LYS A 28 8.10 -7.34 -8.22
CA LYS A 28 9.42 -7.11 -7.65
C LYS A 28 9.50 -7.49 -6.17
N SER A 29 10.71 -7.44 -5.61
CA SER A 29 10.94 -7.65 -4.18
C SER A 29 10.21 -6.61 -3.33
N VAL A 30 9.74 -7.02 -2.16
CA VAL A 30 9.01 -6.16 -1.19
C VAL A 30 9.78 -4.86 -0.92
N ASN A 31 11.10 -4.94 -0.72
CA ASN A 31 11.95 -3.77 -0.48
C ASN A 31 11.95 -2.74 -1.64
N GLU A 32 11.94 -3.20 -2.90
CA GLU A 32 11.85 -2.30 -4.07
C GLU A 32 10.47 -1.66 -4.20
N VAL A 33 9.42 -2.40 -3.82
CA VAL A 33 8.04 -1.92 -3.80
C VAL A 33 7.86 -0.86 -2.71
N ASP A 34 8.40 -1.11 -1.52
CA ASP A 34 8.34 -0.20 -0.37
C ASP A 34 9.06 1.11 -0.68
N GLN A 35 10.27 1.07 -1.24
CA GLN A 35 10.99 2.29 -1.66
C GLN A 35 10.22 3.13 -2.69
N ARG A 36 9.53 2.49 -3.64
CA ARG A 36 8.66 3.18 -4.60
C ARG A 36 7.43 3.77 -3.91
N LEU A 37 6.86 3.09 -2.93
CA LEU A 37 5.76 3.61 -2.11
C LEU A 37 6.20 4.83 -1.31
N TYR A 38 7.34 4.76 -0.64
CA TYR A 38 7.92 5.85 0.14
C TYR A 38 8.10 7.11 -0.69
N SER A 39 8.65 6.93 -1.90
CA SER A 39 8.82 8.02 -2.85
C SER A 39 7.49 8.59 -3.36
N LYS A 40 6.49 7.73 -3.62
CA LYS A 40 5.17 8.13 -4.15
C LYS A 40 4.32 8.90 -3.12
N TYR A 41 4.38 8.49 -1.87
CA TYR A 41 3.66 9.13 -0.77
C TYR A 41 4.48 10.24 -0.08
N ASN A 42 5.70 10.48 -0.57
CA ASN A 42 6.63 11.47 -0.02
C ASN A 42 6.84 11.28 1.50
N LEU A 43 6.92 10.01 1.92
CA LEU A 43 7.10 9.60 3.30
C LEU A 43 8.47 10.07 3.81
N THR A 44 8.49 10.50 5.05
CA THR A 44 9.73 10.92 5.74
C THR A 44 10.51 9.70 6.23
N GLU A 45 11.81 9.84 6.45
CA GLU A 45 12.65 8.75 7.00
C GLU A 45 12.08 8.17 8.30
N GLU A 46 11.51 9.01 9.16
CA GLU A 46 10.86 8.58 10.42
C GLU A 46 9.62 7.69 10.17
N GLU A 47 8.81 8.03 9.17
CA GLU A 47 7.64 7.21 8.79
C GLU A 47 8.05 5.90 8.13
N ILE A 48 9.11 5.93 7.33
CA ILE A 48 9.69 4.74 6.69
C ILE A 48 10.21 3.77 7.76
N GLU A 49 10.98 4.27 8.72
CA GLU A 49 11.53 3.46 9.81
C GLU A 49 10.41 2.86 10.68
N PHE A 50 9.36 3.64 10.96
CA PHE A 50 8.17 3.15 11.67
C PHE A 50 7.42 2.05 10.91
N ILE A 51 7.32 2.18 9.57
CA ILE A 51 6.71 1.18 8.71
C ILE A 51 7.55 -0.10 8.71
N GLU A 52 8.87 0.00 8.50
CA GLU A 52 9.80 -1.14 8.54
C GLU A 52 9.81 -1.84 9.92
N GLU A 53 9.70 -1.09 11.02
CA GLU A 53 9.62 -1.66 12.38
C GLU A 53 8.24 -2.32 12.66
N SER A 54 7.15 -1.71 12.16
CA SER A 54 5.78 -2.21 12.36
C SER A 54 5.47 -3.43 11.50
N ILE A 55 6.09 -3.55 10.33
CA ILE A 55 5.93 -4.72 9.46
C ILE A 55 6.83 -5.83 10.01
N LYS A 56 6.22 -6.81 10.68
CA LYS A 56 6.96 -8.03 11.05
C LYS A 56 7.42 -8.76 9.78
N PRO A 57 8.71 -9.07 9.64
CA PRO A 57 9.12 -10.05 8.64
C PRO A 57 8.45 -11.37 9.01
N MET A 58 7.58 -11.87 8.13
CA MET A 58 7.10 -13.25 8.19
C MET A 58 8.21 -14.21 7.78
#